data_AF-A0A7J7E4G0-F1
#
_entry.id   AF-A0A7J7E4G0-F1
#
_cell.length_a   1.000
_cell.length_b   1.000
_cell.length_c   1.000
_cell.angle_alpha   90.00
_cell.angle_beta   90.00
_cell.angle_gamma   90.00
#
_symmetry.space_group_name_H-M   'P 1'
#
loop_
_entity.id
_entity.type
_entity.pdbx_description
1 polymer ?
#
loop_
_entity_poly.entity_id
_entity_poly.type
_entity_poly.pdbx_seq_one_letter_code
_entity_poly.pdbx_strand_id
1 'polypeptide(L)'
;MAGEARRGLGPRGATVREAVMLLLCLGVPTGRPYNLDTENALLYQGPPNTLFGYSVVLHSHGANRWLVVGAPTANWLANASVVNPGAIYRCRIGKNPDRTCEQLQLDQVLYSYQTFKHPICASLFLTGTNNGPSQGH
;
A
#
# COMPACT_ATOMS: atom_id res chain seq x y z
N MET A 1 59.49 9.48 27.45
CA MET A 1 58.57 8.33 27.37
C MET A 1 57.13 8.83 27.55
N ALA A 2 56.42 9.12 26.46
CA ALA A 2 54.96 9.17 26.39
C ALA A 2 54.59 9.24 24.90
N GLY A 3 53.88 8.23 24.42
CA GLY A 3 53.55 8.06 23.00
C GLY A 3 52.32 8.84 22.57
N GLU A 4 52.29 9.22 21.30
CA GLU A 4 51.11 9.77 20.65
C GLU A 4 50.77 8.89 19.44
N ALA A 5 49.84 7.96 19.65
CA ALA A 5 49.29 7.14 18.59
C ALA A 5 48.36 8.01 17.73
N ARG A 6 48.87 8.48 16.59
CA ARG A 6 48.02 9.08 15.55
C ARG A 6 47.12 7.99 14.97
N ARG A 7 45.85 7.98 15.39
CA ARG A 7 44.77 7.21 14.77
C ARG A 7 44.54 7.77 13.36
N GLY A 8 45.17 7.14 12.37
CA GLY A 8 44.85 7.37 10.97
C GLY A 8 43.46 6.83 10.67
N LEU A 9 42.47 7.71 10.56
CA LEU A 9 41.17 7.40 9.96
C LEU A 9 41.39 7.32 8.44
N GLY A 10 41.78 6.14 7.96
CA GLY A 10 41.95 5.88 6.53
C GLY A 10 40.59 5.84 5.79
N PRO A 11 40.56 6.15 4.49
CA PRO A 11 39.35 6.20 3.63
C PRO A 11 38.69 4.81 3.38
N ARG A 12 39.12 3.79 4.12
CA ARG A 12 38.80 2.36 3.91
C ARG A 12 37.37 2.00 4.33
N GLY A 13 36.72 2.80 5.17
CA GLY A 13 35.36 2.50 5.65
C GLY A 13 34.28 2.73 4.59
N ALA A 14 34.44 3.74 3.74
CA ALA A 14 33.48 4.06 2.69
C ALA A 14 33.54 3.04 1.54
N THR A 15 34.74 2.68 1.09
CA THR A 15 34.93 1.74 -0.02
C THR A 15 34.48 0.32 0.31
N VAL A 16 34.66 -0.12 1.56
CA VAL A 16 34.17 -1.43 2.02
C VAL A 16 32.65 -1.45 2.07
N ARG A 17 32.01 -0.38 2.57
CA ARG A 17 30.54 -0.30 2.64
C ARG A 17 29.93 -0.27 1.24
N GLU A 18 30.49 0.49 0.31
CA GLU A 18 30.06 0.52 -1.09
C GLU A 18 30.28 -0.85 -1.77
N ALA A 19 31.43 -1.49 -1.55
CA ALA A 19 31.69 -2.82 -2.08
C ALA A 19 30.72 -3.88 -1.52
N VAL A 20 30.39 -3.81 -0.23
CA VAL A 20 29.41 -4.68 0.42
C VAL A 20 28.01 -4.44 -0.15
N MET A 21 27.60 -3.18 -0.33
CA MET A 21 26.32 -2.84 -0.97
C MET A 21 26.26 -3.33 -2.42
N LEU A 22 27.33 -3.17 -3.20
CA LEU A 22 27.42 -3.72 -4.56
C LEU A 22 27.35 -5.25 -4.58
N LEU A 23 28.05 -5.94 -3.66
CA LEU A 23 27.96 -7.39 -3.54
C LEU A 23 26.55 -7.86 -3.17
N LEU A 24 25.86 -7.15 -2.28
CA LEU A 24 24.47 -7.44 -1.91
C LEU A 24 23.53 -7.23 -3.10
N CYS A 25 23.69 -6.16 -3.87
CA CYS A 25 22.88 -5.88 -5.07
C CYS A 25 23.13 -6.90 -6.19
N LEU A 26 24.36 -7.40 -6.36
CA LEU A 26 24.73 -8.38 -7.38
C LEU A 26 24.42 -9.82 -6.96
N GLY A 27 24.40 -10.11 -5.67
CA GLY A 27 24.19 -11.45 -5.11
C GLY A 27 22.73 -11.83 -4.88
N VAL A 28 21.80 -10.87 -4.92
CA VAL A 28 20.36 -11.16 -4.84
C VAL A 28 19.85 -11.53 -6.23
N PRO A 29 19.47 -12.81 -6.48
CA PRO A 29 18.84 -13.16 -7.74
C PRO A 29 17.58 -12.31 -7.91
N THR A 30 17.50 -11.58 -9.02
CA THR A 30 16.30 -10.84 -9.39
C THR A 30 15.21 -11.85 -9.74
N GLY A 31 14.39 -12.19 -8.74
CA GLY A 31 13.25 -13.06 -8.93
C GLY A 31 12.27 -12.40 -9.90
N ARG A 32 12.17 -12.93 -11.12
CA ARG A 32 11.08 -12.56 -12.02
C ARG A 32 9.83 -13.34 -11.61
N PRO A 33 8.66 -12.70 -11.58
CA PRO A 33 7.43 -13.45 -11.43
C PRO A 33 7.28 -14.37 -12.65
N TYR A 34 7.05 -15.65 -12.41
CA TYR A 34 6.94 -16.64 -13.49
C TYR A 34 5.49 -16.86 -13.93
N ASN A 35 4.53 -16.42 -13.11
CA ASN A 35 3.09 -16.65 -13.28
C ASN A 35 2.24 -15.39 -13.01
N LEU A 36 2.85 -14.20 -12.99
CA LEU A 36 2.11 -12.93 -12.98
C LEU A 36 2.10 -12.34 -14.38
N ASP A 37 0.92 -12.04 -14.88
CA ASP A 37 0.74 -11.32 -16.13
C ASP A 37 0.84 -9.81 -15.88
N THR A 38 2.01 -9.25 -16.17
CA THR A 38 2.24 -7.81 -16.08
C THR A 38 1.79 -7.05 -17.32
N GLU A 39 1.57 -7.74 -18.45
CA GLU A 39 1.18 -7.11 -19.72
C GLU A 39 -0.31 -6.75 -19.72
N ASN A 40 -1.16 -7.62 -19.16
CA ASN A 40 -2.61 -7.42 -19.12
C ASN A 40 -3.13 -6.96 -17.73
N ALA A 41 -2.31 -6.21 -17.00
CA ALA A 41 -2.68 -5.68 -15.70
C ALA A 41 -3.85 -4.68 -15.79
N LEU A 42 -4.73 -4.68 -14.77
CA LEU A 42 -5.83 -3.74 -14.68
C LEU A 42 -5.47 -2.57 -13.76
N LEU A 43 -5.44 -1.36 -14.31
CA LEU A 43 -5.22 -0.14 -13.56
C LEU A 43 -6.56 0.53 -13.20
N TYR A 44 -6.83 0.66 -11.92
CA TYR A 44 -7.96 1.44 -11.39
C TYR A 44 -7.44 2.75 -10.82
N GLN A 45 -7.94 3.87 -11.34
CA GLN A 45 -7.57 5.19 -10.87
C GLN A 45 -8.66 5.75 -9.96
N GLY A 46 -8.25 6.27 -8.82
CA GLY A 46 -9.14 6.96 -7.89
C GLY A 46 -8.89 8.47 -7.85
N PRO A 47 -9.63 9.19 -7.00
CA PRO A 47 -9.48 10.64 -6.90
C PRO A 47 -8.08 11.06 -6.44
N PRO A 48 -7.48 12.09 -7.05
CA PRO A 48 -6.13 12.54 -6.70
C PRO A 48 -6.09 13.09 -5.26
N ASN A 49 -4.92 13.03 -4.62
CA ASN A 49 -4.67 13.56 -3.27
C ASN A 49 -5.52 12.94 -2.14
N THR A 50 -6.16 11.80 -2.38
CA THR A 50 -7.00 11.10 -1.38
C THR A 50 -6.34 9.90 -0.72
N LEU A 51 -5.08 9.62 -1.08
CA LEU A 51 -4.37 8.39 -0.74
C LEU A 51 -5.15 7.13 -1.17
N PHE A 52 -5.87 7.22 -2.30
CA PHE A 52 -6.53 6.08 -2.91
C PHE A 52 -5.55 4.94 -3.15
N GLY A 53 -5.82 3.77 -2.58
CA GLY A 53 -4.92 2.62 -2.61
C GLY A 53 -4.14 2.41 -1.31
N TYR A 54 -4.35 3.24 -0.28
CA TYR A 54 -3.71 3.08 1.03
C TYR A 54 -4.00 1.70 1.64
N SER A 55 -5.22 1.20 1.48
CA SER A 55 -5.60 -0.18 1.77
C SER A 55 -6.39 -0.75 0.60
N VAL A 56 -6.23 -2.06 0.34
CA VAL A 56 -6.91 -2.75 -0.76
C VAL A 56 -7.38 -4.12 -0.30
N VAL A 57 -8.52 -4.57 -0.80
CA VAL A 57 -9.02 -5.92 -0.58
C VAL A 57 -9.85 -6.42 -1.75
N LEU A 58 -9.64 -7.68 -2.11
CA LEU A 58 -10.44 -8.37 -3.11
C LEU A 58 -11.66 -8.98 -2.44
N HIS A 59 -12.83 -8.72 -3.00
CA HIS A 59 -14.10 -9.25 -2.51
C HIS A 59 -14.85 -9.97 -3.63
N SER A 60 -15.45 -11.12 -3.29
CA SER A 60 -16.28 -11.89 -4.22
C SER A 60 -17.63 -12.20 -3.58
N HIS A 61 -18.69 -12.02 -4.35
CA HIS A 61 -20.05 -12.33 -3.94
C HIS A 61 -20.84 -12.87 -5.14
N GLY A 62 -21.15 -14.16 -5.12
CA GLY A 62 -21.69 -14.88 -6.27
C GLY A 62 -20.77 -14.76 -7.49
N ALA A 63 -21.32 -14.33 -8.63
CA ALA A 63 -20.55 -14.10 -9.86
C ALA A 63 -19.80 -12.76 -9.89
N ASN A 64 -20.00 -11.88 -8.89
CA ASN A 64 -19.40 -10.56 -8.89
C ASN A 64 -18.06 -10.56 -8.15
N ARG A 65 -17.09 -9.86 -8.75
CA ARG A 65 -15.75 -9.63 -8.18
C ARG A 65 -15.52 -8.13 -8.06
N TRP A 66 -14.98 -7.72 -6.93
CA TRP A 66 -14.77 -6.32 -6.57
C TRP A 66 -13.36 -6.12 -6.03
N LEU A 67 -12.75 -5.01 -6.44
CA LEU A 67 -11.60 -4.42 -5.77
C LEU A 67 -12.14 -3.34 -4.84
N VAL A 68 -11.96 -3.50 -3.54
CA VAL A 68 -12.33 -2.50 -2.54
C VAL A 68 -11.08 -1.76 -2.10
N VAL A 69 -11.14 -0.44 -2.09
CA VAL A 69 -9.98 0.44 -1.95
C VAL A 69 -10.26 1.51 -0.90
N GLY A 70 -9.37 1.66 0.07
CA GLY A 70 -9.38 2.76 1.04
C GLY A 70 -8.67 4.00 0.51
N ALA A 71 -9.21 5.17 0.88
CA ALA A 71 -8.67 6.49 0.58
C ALA A 71 -8.82 7.39 1.83
N PRO A 72 -7.88 7.33 2.79
CA PRO A 72 -8.05 7.92 4.12
C PRO A 72 -8.17 9.45 4.15
N THR A 73 -7.79 10.16 3.08
CA THR A 73 -7.96 11.62 2.99
C THR A 73 -9.07 12.04 2.02
N ALA A 74 -9.87 11.10 1.52
CA ALA A 74 -11.04 11.41 0.71
C ALA A 74 -12.15 12.08 1.54
N ASN A 75 -12.90 12.96 0.89
CA ASN A 75 -14.13 13.54 1.44
C ASN A 75 -15.34 12.66 1.12
N TRP A 76 -16.41 12.79 1.91
CA TRP A 76 -17.67 12.12 1.59
C TRP A 76 -18.50 12.96 0.62
N LEU A 77 -19.01 12.32 -0.44
CA LEU A 77 -20.00 12.95 -1.33
C LEU A 77 -21.27 13.38 -0.57
N ALA A 78 -21.61 12.68 0.52
CA ALA A 78 -22.83 12.89 1.28
C ALA A 78 -22.75 14.01 2.34
N ASN A 79 -21.55 14.31 2.85
CA ASN A 79 -21.36 15.25 3.96
C ASN A 79 -19.98 15.93 3.83
N ALA A 80 -20.00 17.22 3.49
CA ALA A 80 -18.79 18.04 3.39
C ALA A 80 -18.41 18.74 4.72
N SER A 81 -19.21 18.57 5.78
CA SER A 81 -18.99 19.23 7.07
C SER A 81 -17.77 18.70 7.84
N VAL A 82 -17.33 17.48 7.53
CA VAL A 82 -16.12 16.87 8.09
C VAL A 82 -15.03 16.93 7.04
N VAL A 83 -13.90 17.52 7.39
CA VAL A 83 -12.73 17.60 6.52
C VAL A 83 -11.98 16.27 6.57
N ASN A 84 -11.75 15.65 5.41
CA ASN A 84 -10.98 14.42 5.22
C ASN A 84 -11.38 13.26 6.16
N PRO A 85 -12.67 12.88 6.24
CA PRO A 85 -13.10 11.72 7.05
C PRO A 85 -12.55 10.38 6.53
N GLY A 86 -12.07 10.34 5.28
CA GLY A 86 -11.64 9.14 4.60
C GLY A 86 -12.81 8.39 3.98
N ALA A 87 -12.58 7.75 2.83
CA ALA A 87 -13.64 7.02 2.12
C ALA A 87 -13.18 5.63 1.68
N ILE A 88 -14.16 4.78 1.42
CA ILE A 88 -13.95 3.46 0.81
C ILE A 88 -14.60 3.49 -0.57
N TYR A 89 -13.90 2.96 -1.55
CA TYR A 89 -14.36 2.81 -2.93
C TYR A 89 -14.49 1.33 -3.26
N ARG A 90 -15.39 1.00 -4.19
CA ARG A 90 -15.43 -0.31 -4.83
C ARG A 90 -15.32 -0.17 -6.35
N CYS A 91 -14.53 -1.02 -6.96
CA CYS A 91 -14.33 -1.08 -8.40
C CYS A 91 -14.69 -2.49 -8.87
N ARG A 92 -15.62 -2.61 -9.83
CA ARG A 92 -16.03 -3.92 -10.33
C ARG A 92 -14.93 -4.50 -11.22
N ILE A 93 -14.61 -5.78 -11.04
CA ILE A 93 -13.64 -6.50 -11.88
C ILE A 93 -14.37 -7.20 -13.03
N GLY A 94 -13.87 -7.05 -14.26
CA GLY A 94 -14.43 -7.65 -15.46
C GLY A 94 -15.40 -6.73 -16.19
N LYS A 95 -16.69 -6.78 -15.85
CA LYS A 95 -17.78 -5.98 -16.45
C LYS A 95 -17.74 -4.50 -16.02
N ASN A 96 -16.61 -3.85 -16.30
CA ASN A 96 -16.26 -2.47 -16.00
C ASN A 96 -15.14 -2.03 -16.96
N PRO A 97 -15.48 -1.72 -18.24
CA PRO A 97 -14.50 -1.37 -19.25
C PRO A 97 -13.75 -0.08 -18.91
N ASP A 98 -14.44 0.89 -18.29
CA ASP A 98 -13.90 2.21 -17.96
C ASP A 98 -13.08 2.23 -16.67
N ARG A 99 -12.96 1.09 -15.98
CA ARG A 99 -12.24 0.94 -14.70
C ARG A 99 -12.69 1.95 -13.65
N THR A 100 -13.98 2.27 -13.63
CA THR A 100 -14.55 3.22 -12.68
C THR A 100 -14.66 2.60 -11.29
N CYS A 101 -14.51 3.47 -10.30
CA CYS A 101 -14.65 3.13 -8.89
C CYS A 101 -15.70 4.06 -8.28
N GLU A 102 -16.64 3.50 -7.54
CA GLU A 102 -17.70 4.24 -6.87
C GLU A 102 -17.43 4.31 -5.36
N GLN A 103 -17.68 5.47 -4.77
CA GLN A 103 -17.57 5.64 -3.33
C GLN A 103 -18.71 4.91 -2.64
N LEU A 104 -18.38 4.09 -1.65
CA LEU A 104 -19.37 3.45 -0.80
C LEU A 104 -19.95 4.45 0.19
N GLN A 105 -21.27 4.48 0.27
CA GLN A 105 -22.02 5.29 1.21
C GLN A 105 -21.91 4.70 2.63
N LEU A 106 -22.01 5.53 3.68
CA LEU A 106 -21.71 5.12 5.06
C LEU A 106 -22.59 3.98 5.60
N ASP A 107 -23.85 3.98 5.21
CA ASP A 107 -24.82 2.91 5.43
C ASP A 107 -24.39 1.60 4.76
N GLN A 108 -23.78 1.66 3.58
CA GLN A 108 -23.24 0.51 2.87
C GLN A 108 -21.90 0.03 3.43
N VAL A 109 -21.11 0.91 4.06
CA VAL A 109 -19.87 0.54 4.73
C VAL A 109 -20.15 -0.44 5.87
N LEU A 110 -21.24 -0.27 6.63
CA LEU A 110 -21.62 -1.20 7.72
C LEU A 110 -21.96 -2.61 7.20
N TYR A 111 -22.63 -2.72 6.05
CA TYR A 111 -22.88 -4.01 5.39
C TYR A 111 -21.62 -4.63 4.80
N SER A 112 -20.74 -3.80 4.23
CA SER A 112 -19.41 -4.23 3.79
C SER A 112 -18.59 -4.75 4.99
N TYR A 113 -18.62 -4.06 6.13
CA TYR A 113 -17.96 -4.47 7.38
C TYR A 113 -18.42 -5.85 7.86
N GLN A 114 -19.73 -6.14 7.78
CA GLN A 114 -20.28 -7.47 8.09
C GLN A 114 -19.76 -8.55 7.13
N THR A 115 -19.49 -8.19 5.88
CA THR A 115 -18.89 -9.09 4.88
C THR A 115 -17.38 -9.25 5.12
N PHE A 116 -16.70 -8.20 5.57
CA PHE A 116 -15.30 -8.19 6.03
C PHE A 116 -15.09 -8.93 7.36
N LYS A 117 -16.16 -9.25 8.09
CA LYS A 117 -16.13 -10.09 9.30
C LYS A 117 -15.87 -11.57 9.01
N HIS A 118 -15.79 -11.97 7.74
CA HIS A 118 -15.25 -13.28 7.38
C HIS A 118 -13.74 -13.34 7.69
N PRO A 119 -13.26 -14.37 8.40
CA PRO A 119 -11.87 -14.48 8.86
C PRO A 119 -10.85 -14.47 7.70
N ILE A 120 -11.30 -14.75 6.48
CA ILE A 120 -10.49 -14.77 5.27
C ILE A 120 -10.16 -13.35 4.77
N CYS A 121 -11.01 -12.34 5.04
CA CYS A 121 -10.83 -10.96 4.54
C CYS A 121 -10.21 -9.99 5.56
N ALA A 122 -10.32 -10.28 6.86
CA ALA A 122 -9.76 -9.44 7.92
C ALA A 122 -8.21 -9.42 7.91
N SER A 123 -7.58 -10.49 7.43
CA SER A 123 -6.11 -10.62 7.41
C SER A 123 -5.41 -9.61 6.48
N LEU A 124 -6.12 -9.04 5.50
CA LEU A 124 -5.53 -8.08 4.57
C LEU A 124 -5.57 -6.64 5.08
N PHE A 125 -6.46 -6.32 6.03
CA PHE A 125 -6.46 -5.01 6.71
C PHE A 125 -5.32 -4.89 7.73
N LEU A 126 -4.84 -6.01 8.28
CA LEU A 126 -3.80 -6.02 9.31
C LEU A 126 -2.37 -6.03 8.77
N THR A 127 -2.14 -6.25 7.47
CA THR A 127 -0.79 -6.19 6.87
C THR A 127 -0.32 -4.78 6.51
N GLY A 128 -1.08 -3.74 6.87
CA GLY A 128 -0.74 -2.33 6.66
C GLY A 128 -0.13 -1.64 7.89
N THR A 129 0.73 -2.28 8.68
CA THR A 129 1.53 -1.56 9.68
C THR A 129 2.72 -0.90 9.01
N ASN A 130 2.54 0.30 8.46
CA ASN A 130 3.67 1.19 8.23
C ASN A 130 3.97 1.87 9.58
N ASN A 131 5.06 1.43 10.22
CA ASN A 131 5.67 2.15 11.33
C ASN A 131 6.22 3.49 10.80
N GLY A 132 5.38 4.53 10.79
CA GLY A 132 5.85 5.91 10.68
C GLY A 132 6.43 6.36 12.02
N PRO A 133 7.59 7.04 12.06
CA PRO A 133 8.14 7.52 13.31
C PRO A 133 7.24 8.64 13.85
N SER A 134 6.68 8.41 15.02
CA SER A 134 6.07 9.45 15.86
C SER A 134 7.15 10.46 16.25
N GLN A 135 7.21 11.58 15.54
CA GLN A 135 7.84 12.80 16.07
C GLN A 135 6.85 13.43 17.03
N GLY A 136 7.11 13.22 18.32
CA GLY A 136 6.51 13.97 19.41
C GLY A 136 7.35 15.22 19.71
N HIS A 137 6.61 16.30 19.97
CA HIS A 137 6.99 17.58 20.60
C HIS A 137 8.08 18.45 19.98
#